data_AF-A0A258EJS2-F1
#
_entry.id   AF-A0A258EJS2-F1
#
_cell.length_a   1.000
_cell.length_b   1.000
_cell.length_c   1.000
_cell.angle_alpha   90.00
_cell.angle_beta   90.00
_cell.angle_gamma   90.00
#
_symmetry.space_group_name_H-M   'P 1'
#
loop_
_entity.id
_entity.type
_entity.pdbx_description
1 polymer ?
#
loop_
_entity_poly.entity_id
_entity_poly.type
_entity_poly.pdbx_seq_one_letter_code
_entity_poly.pdbx_strand_id
1 'polypeptide(L)'
;MAAGPAPIEAFLAPLVRITRRKRDIDGLVFWGGPEGWPDQPSEALAAEEIAFYAEGLLLEGFNMDWTLVADAAGAVDHLRLCFWQDGPPPPVPPPGWTGLETGRWGPGG
;
A
#
# COMPACT_ATOMS: atom_id res chain seq x y z
N MET A 1 7.34 4.98 30.19
CA MET A 1 6.13 5.21 29.37
C MET A 1 6.03 4.03 28.43
N ALA A 2 4.90 3.32 28.42
CA ALA A 2 4.74 2.17 27.53
C ALA A 2 4.83 2.67 26.09
N ALA A 3 5.91 2.30 25.39
CA ALA A 3 6.03 2.58 23.97
C ALA A 3 4.96 1.74 23.28
N GLY A 4 3.90 2.40 22.80
CA GLY A 4 3.05 1.80 21.78
C GLY A 4 3.90 1.42 20.57
N PRO A 5 3.38 0.60 19.65
CA PRO A 5 4.07 0.31 18.39
C PRO A 5 4.55 1.62 17.76
N ALA A 6 5.74 1.61 17.17
CA ALA A 6 6.24 2.77 16.44
C ALA A 6 5.16 3.18 15.41
N PRO A 7 4.92 4.49 15.16
CA PRO A 7 3.82 4.95 14.31
C PRO A 7 3.70 4.21 12.94
N ILE A 8 4.83 3.81 12.36
CA ILE A 8 4.91 3.01 11.13
C ILE A 8 4.40 1.57 11.35
N GLU A 9 4.81 0.89 12.42
CA GLU A 9 4.33 -0.47 12.74
C GLU A 9 2.81 -0.49 12.93
N ALA A 10 2.26 0.54 13.59
CA ALA A 10 0.82 0.69 13.78
C ALA A 10 0.09 0.89 12.44
N PHE A 11 0.67 1.69 11.54
CA PHE A 11 0.17 1.91 10.19
C PHE A 11 0.21 0.65 9.32
N LEU A 12 1.25 -0.18 9.45
CA LEU A 12 1.44 -1.40 8.67
C LEU A 12 0.71 -2.63 9.25
N ALA A 13 0.22 -2.56 10.50
CA ALA A 13 -0.49 -3.66 11.14
C ALA A 13 -1.67 -4.23 10.32
N PRO A 14 -2.50 -3.43 9.61
CA PRO A 14 -3.53 -3.95 8.73
C PRO A 14 -2.96 -4.79 7.58
N LEU A 15 -1.85 -4.37 6.96
CA LEU A 15 -1.20 -5.12 5.88
C LEU A 15 -0.69 -6.48 6.38
N VAL A 16 -0.03 -6.49 7.54
CA VAL A 16 0.41 -7.74 8.20
C VAL A 16 -0.78 -8.67 8.49
N ARG A 17 -1.91 -8.12 8.94
CA ARG A 17 -3.13 -8.90 9.18
C ARG A 17 -3.69 -9.49 7.89
N ILE A 18 -3.71 -8.72 6.80
CA ILE A 18 -4.21 -9.15 5.48
C ILE A 18 -3.34 -10.27 4.93
N THR A 19 -2.02 -10.09 4.86
CA THR A 19 -1.08 -11.06 4.27
C THR A 19 -0.97 -12.35 5.07
N ARG A 20 -1.19 -12.30 6.39
CA ARG A 20 -1.31 -13.51 7.21
C ARG A 20 -2.57 -14.34 6.90
N ARG A 21 -3.67 -13.70 6.49
CA ARG A 21 -4.92 -14.36 6.12
C ARG A 21 -4.94 -14.80 4.64
N LYS A 22 -4.22 -14.08 3.79
CA LYS A 22 -4.13 -14.30 2.34
C LYS A 22 -2.66 -14.39 1.97
N ARG A 23 -2.11 -15.60 2.01
CA ARG A 23 -0.67 -15.81 1.77
C ARG A 23 -0.26 -15.71 0.31
N ASP A 24 -1.22 -15.91 -0.59
CA ASP A 24 -1.01 -15.85 -2.04
C ASP A 24 -1.42 -14.48 -2.61
N ILE A 25 -1.56 -13.45 -1.77
CA ILE A 25 -1.89 -12.10 -2.23
C ILE A 25 -0.62 -11.40 -2.74
N ASP A 26 -0.72 -10.78 -3.90
CA ASP A 26 0.35 -9.97 -4.45
C ASP A 26 0.20 -8.49 -4.06
N GLY A 27 1.31 -7.86 -3.73
CA GLY A 27 1.43 -6.41 -3.55
C GLY A 27 1.95 -5.75 -4.81
N LEU A 28 1.09 -5.07 -5.56
CA LEU A 28 1.46 -4.37 -6.78
C LEU A 28 1.96 -2.97 -6.45
N VAL A 29 3.23 -2.69 -6.76
CA VAL A 29 3.91 -1.43 -6.43
C VAL A 29 3.79 -0.43 -7.57
N PHE A 30 3.37 0.79 -7.25
CA PHE A 30 3.28 1.92 -8.15
C PHE A 30 4.08 3.10 -7.60
N TRP A 31 4.83 3.76 -8.47
CA TRP A 31 5.64 4.92 -8.12
C TRP A 31 5.01 6.20 -8.67
N GLY A 32 4.73 7.15 -7.78
CA GLY A 32 4.32 8.50 -8.13
C GLY A 32 5.51 9.45 -8.22
N GLY A 33 5.43 10.41 -9.14
CA GLY A 33 6.44 11.45 -9.27
C GLY A 33 5.97 12.64 -10.11
N PRO A 34 6.90 13.50 -10.54
CA PRO A 34 6.59 14.71 -11.32
C PRO A 34 5.85 14.43 -12.63
N GLU A 35 6.05 13.25 -13.22
CA GLU A 35 5.38 12.81 -14.45
C GLU A 35 3.98 12.23 -14.20
N GLY A 36 3.54 12.16 -12.95
CA GLY A 36 2.27 11.61 -12.52
C GLY A 36 2.38 10.18 -12.02
N TRP A 37 1.29 9.42 -12.19
CA TRP A 37 1.16 8.05 -11.74
C TRP A 37 1.02 7.11 -12.94
N PRO A 38 1.82 6.04 -13.03
CA PRO A 38 1.70 5.07 -14.12
C PRO A 38 0.47 4.17 -13.95
N ASP A 39 -0.03 3.66 -15.07
CA ASP A 39 -1.16 2.71 -15.10
C ASP A 39 -0.73 1.27 -14.79
N GLN A 40 0.57 0.98 -14.82
CA GLN A 40 1.14 -0.35 -14.59
C GLN A 40 2.03 -0.35 -13.35
N PRO A 41 2.03 -1.45 -12.57
CA PRO A 41 2.95 -1.60 -11.46
C PRO A 41 4.39 -1.74 -11.96
N SER A 42 5.35 -1.23 -11.18
CA SER A 42 6.77 -1.45 -11.43
C SER A 42 7.21 -2.86 -11.05
N GLU A 43 6.64 -3.40 -9.97
CA GLU A 43 6.96 -4.72 -9.43
C GLU A 43 5.77 -5.31 -8.66
N ALA A 44 5.81 -6.62 -8.45
CA ALA A 44 4.88 -7.36 -7.61
C ALA A 44 5.65 -7.99 -6.46
N LEU A 45 5.17 -7.77 -5.24
CA LEU A 45 5.74 -8.30 -4.01
C LEU A 45 4.93 -9.50 -3.54
N ALA A 46 5.61 -10.53 -3.05
CA ALA A 46 4.93 -11.61 -2.36
C ALA A 46 4.35 -11.11 -1.03
N ALA A 47 3.29 -11.77 -0.54
CA ALA A 47 2.60 -11.41 0.70
C ALA A 47 3.53 -11.21 1.91
N GLU A 48 4.61 -11.98 1.99
CA GLU A 48 5.60 -11.91 3.07
C GLU A 48 6.54 -10.70 2.99
N GLU A 49 6.69 -10.11 1.80
CA GLU A 49 7.59 -8.98 1.54
C GLU A 49 6.89 -7.63 1.72
N ILE A 50 5.57 -7.57 1.53
CA ILE A 50 4.78 -6.33 1.50
C ILE A 50 5.06 -5.40 2.69
N ALA A 51 4.95 -5.92 3.91
CA ALA A 51 5.10 -5.10 5.11
C ALA A 51 6.55 -4.64 5.31
N PHE A 52 7.52 -5.52 5.03
CA PHE A 52 8.95 -5.22 5.17
C PHE A 52 9.42 -4.19 4.13
N TYR A 53 8.99 -4.35 2.87
CA TYR A 53 9.26 -3.41 1.79
C TYR A 53 8.68 -2.02 2.09
N ALA A 54 7.41 -1.97 2.51
CA ALA A 54 6.76 -0.72 2.88
C ALA A 54 7.47 -0.04 4.06
N GLU A 55 7.80 -0.80 5.11
CA GLU A 55 8.51 -0.27 6.28
C GLU A 55 9.84 0.41 5.91
N GLY A 56 10.65 -0.22 5.06
CA GLY A 56 11.91 0.36 4.58
C GLY A 56 11.71 1.74 3.94
N LEU A 57 10.77 1.83 3.00
CA LEU A 57 10.48 3.09 2.31
C LEU A 57 9.91 4.17 3.26
N LEU A 58 9.04 3.78 4.18
CA LEU A 58 8.48 4.73 5.16
C LEU A 58 9.55 5.27 6.11
N LEU A 59 10.53 4.45 6.50
CA LEU A 59 11.69 4.88 7.29
C LEU A 59 12.62 5.80 6.50
N GLU A 60 12.71 5.63 5.18
CA GLU A 60 13.44 6.53 4.28
C GLU A 60 12.68 7.85 3.99
N GLY A 61 11.46 8.00 4.51
CA GLY A 61 10.66 9.22 4.40
C GLY A 61 9.76 9.27 3.17
N PHE A 62 9.52 8.15 2.49
CA PHE A 62 8.49 8.06 1.46
C PHE A 62 7.10 8.13 2.09
N ASN A 63 6.17 8.67 1.30
CA ASN A 63 4.75 8.59 1.57
C ASN A 63 4.19 7.31 0.96
N MET A 64 3.06 6.85 1.50
CA MET A 64 2.41 5.63 1.05
C MET A 64 0.89 5.77 1.05
N ASP A 65 0.26 5.18 0.05
CA ASP A 65 -1.16 4.86 0.03
C ASP A 65 -1.29 3.39 -0.33
N TRP A 66 -2.08 2.64 0.43
CA TRP A 66 -2.40 1.27 0.08
C TRP A 66 -3.90 1.08 -0.03
N THR A 67 -4.30 0.21 -0.95
CA THR A 67 -5.69 -0.19 -1.14
C THR A 67 -5.75 -1.70 -1.33
N LEU A 68 -6.55 -2.38 -0.52
CA LEU A 68 -6.94 -3.77 -0.75
C LEU A 68 -8.00 -3.78 -1.86
N VAL A 69 -7.67 -4.33 -3.01
CA VAL A 69 -8.52 -4.34 -4.19
C VAL A 69 -9.28 -5.65 -4.28
N ALA A 70 -10.56 -5.56 -4.63
CA ALA A 70 -11.39 -6.71 -4.98
C ALA A 70 -11.54 -6.88 -6.49
N ASP A 71 -11.70 -8.13 -6.91
CA ASP A 71 -12.08 -8.52 -8.27
C ASP A 71 -13.55 -8.16 -8.58
N ALA A 72 -13.98 -8.46 -9.81
CA ALA A 72 -15.35 -8.22 -10.26
C ALA A 72 -16.42 -9.03 -9.48
N ALA A 73 -16.03 -10.10 -8.79
CA ALA A 73 -16.91 -10.89 -7.92
C ALA A 73 -16.92 -10.38 -6.47
N GLY A 74 -16.13 -9.34 -6.15
CA GLY A 74 -15.99 -8.78 -4.81
C GLY A 74 -15.06 -9.58 -3.91
N ALA A 75 -14.31 -10.54 -4.44
CA ALA A 75 -13.31 -11.29 -3.69
C ALA A 75 -11.99 -10.49 -3.64
N VAL A 76 -11.24 -10.63 -2.55
CA VAL A 76 -9.89 -10.05 -2.43
C VAL A 76 -9.01 -10.55 -3.56
N ASP A 77 -8.41 -9.62 -4.30
CA ASP A 77 -7.57 -9.88 -5.47
C ASP A 77 -6.11 -9.56 -5.16
N HIS A 78 -5.76 -8.27 -5.04
CA HIS A 78 -4.39 -7.81 -4.77
C HIS A 78 -4.35 -6.61 -3.82
N LEU A 79 -3.16 -6.28 -3.33
CA LEU A 79 -2.88 -5.01 -2.66
C LEU A 79 -2.26 -4.04 -3.67
N ARG A 80 -2.88 -2.88 -3.87
CA ARG A 80 -2.26 -1.76 -4.58
C ARG A 80 -1.43 -0.95 -3.59
N LEU A 81 -0.13 -0.83 -3.84
CA LEU A 81 0.83 -0.12 -2.98
C LEU A 81 1.41 1.05 -3.77
N CYS A 82 1.15 2.28 -3.33
CA CYS A 82 1.54 3.50 -4.02
C CYS A 82 2.52 4.29 -3.18
N PHE A 83 3.71 4.54 -3.72
CA PHE A 83 4.77 5.28 -3.02
C PHE A 83 5.16 6.54 -3.77
N TRP A 84 5.44 7.62 -3.05
CA TRP A 84 5.94 8.87 -3.61
C TRP A 84 6.72 9.66 -2.55
N GLN A 85 7.72 10.42 -2.98
CA GLN A 85 8.48 11.30 -2.10
C GLN A 85 8.04 12.76 -2.27
N ASP A 86 7.99 13.20 -3.53
CA ASP A 86 7.55 14.53 -3.94
C ASP A 86 6.35 14.43 -4.89
N GLY A 87 5.52 15.48 -4.93
CA GLY A 87 4.34 15.55 -5.78
C GLY A 87 3.03 15.16 -5.08
N PRO A 88 1.91 15.12 -5.83
CA PRO A 88 0.61 14.87 -5.26
C PRO A 88 0.43 13.39 -4.86
N PRO A 89 -0.40 13.10 -3.86
CA PRO A 89 -0.78 11.73 -3.52
C PRO A 89 -1.44 11.02 -4.72
N PRO A 90 -1.49 9.67 -4.71
CA PRO A 90 -2.05 8.92 -5.80
C PRO A 90 -3.52 9.26 -6.05
N PRO A 91 -3.97 9.18 -7.33
CA PRO A 91 -5.38 9.24 -7.63
C PRO A 91 -6.11 8.04 -6.99
N VAL A 92 -7.44 8.19 -6.87
CA VAL A 92 -8.32 7.09 -6.48
C VAL A 92 -8.12 5.87 -7.42
N PRO A 93 -8.37 4.65 -6.95
CA PRO A 93 -8.24 3.44 -7.78
C PRO A 93 -8.99 3.58 -9.12
N PRO A 94 -8.46 3.00 -10.20
CA PRO A 94 -9.11 3.04 -11.52
C PRO A 94 -10.56 2.51 -11.47
N PRO A 95 -11.43 2.99 -12.38
CA PRO A 95 -12.78 2.45 -12.51
C PRO A 95 -12.75 0.92 -12.72
N GLY A 96 -13.53 0.19 -11.93
CA GLY A 96 -13.55 -1.28 -11.93
C GLY A 96 -12.71 -1.92 -10.83
N TRP A 97 -11.87 -1.17 -10.12
CA TRP A 97 -11.22 -1.62 -8.89
C TRP A 97 -12.03 -1.21 -7.68
N THR A 98 -12.49 -2.18 -6.92
CA THR A 98 -13.26 -1.92 -5.70
C THR A 98 -12.33 -1.98 -4.50
N GLY A 99 -12.08 -0.82 -3.87
CA GLY A 99 -11.31 -0.76 -2.62
C GLY A 99 -12.12 -1.29 -1.44
N LEU A 100 -11.57 -2.31 -0.76
CA LEU A 100 -12.17 -2.91 0.44
C LEU A 100 -11.67 -2.26 1.73
N GLU A 101 -10.37 -2.01 1.80
CA GLU A 101 -9.68 -1.37 2.91
C GLU A 101 -8.58 -0.47 2.34
N THR A 102 -8.31 0.67 2.97
CA THR A 102 -7.29 1.62 2.53
C THR A 102 -6.53 2.19 3.72
N GLY A 103 -5.30 2.65 3.49
CA GLY A 103 -4.54 3.42 4.46
C GLY A 103 -3.56 4.38 3.79
N ARG A 104 -3.38 5.55 4.39
CA ARG A 104 -2.45 6.57 3.91
C ARG A 104 -1.45 6.96 5.00
N TRP A 105 -0.20 7.12 4.59
CA TRP A 105 0.92 7.63 5.37
C TRP A 105 1.58 8.80 4.62
N GLY A 106 1.71 9.96 5.26
CA GLY A 106 2.25 11.17 4.66
C GLY A 106 1.47 12.43 5.04
N PRO A 107 1.85 13.62 4.55
CA PRO A 107 1.19 14.88 4.91
C PRO A 107 -0.27 14.88 4.42
N GLY A 108 -1.20 14.75 5.37
CA GLY A 108 -2.65 14.65 5.11
C GLY A 108 -3.31 13.37 5.66
N GLY A 109 -2.56 12.50 6.36
CA GLY A 109 -3.06 11.37 7.16
C GLY A 109 -2.66 11.49 8.62
#